data_AF-A0A7V2QHW6-F1
#
_entry.id   AF-A0A7V2QHW6-F1
#
_cell.length_a   1.000
_cell.length_b   1.000
_cell.length_c   1.000
_cell.angle_alpha   90.00
_cell.angle_beta   90.00
_cell.angle_gamma   90.00
#
_symmetry.space_group_name_H-M   'P 1'
#
loop_
_entity.id
_entity.type
_entity.pdbx_description
1 polymer ?
#
loop_
_entity_poly.entity_id
_entity_poly.type
_entity_poly.pdbx_seq_one_letter_code
_entity_poly.pdbx_strand_id
1 'polypeptide(L)'
;MSLPWVVLACGWGVYGLGFVFGRYDEGRTHRSPTWARMVHSAALVLAALVWWRGRAVGTGLAGFAAMVFWGMFFSFVGDLLMARVVPLPRYPIPGMVAFGVAHVLYILGYVRAGTALGLGSGLAWGIGVGVGLLLAVVLWWALIRTPDADPILGYGALGYALLLGGMAGAATALAVQRPRFAILAVGALLFLISDAILGNRLFRHNDWFLVGDVVWVLYTAGQSLIVFTLPMVV
;
A
#
# COMPACT_ATOMS: atom_id res chain seq x y z
N MET A 1 7.74 25.03 3.52
CA MET A 1 7.39 23.60 3.36
C MET A 1 8.56 22.75 3.84
N SER A 2 8.37 21.74 4.69
CA SER A 2 9.49 20.85 5.06
C SER A 2 9.87 19.94 3.89
N LEU A 3 11.15 19.53 3.81
CA LEU A 3 11.73 18.74 2.71
C LEU A 3 10.85 17.56 2.23
N PRO A 4 10.24 16.74 3.10
CA PRO A 4 9.38 15.62 2.66
C PRO A 4 8.17 16.06 1.83
N TRP A 5 7.56 17.20 2.15
CA TRP A 5 6.42 17.71 1.37
C TRP A 5 6.84 18.12 -0.04
N VAL A 6 8.04 18.68 -0.19
CA VAL A 6 8.60 19.02 -1.50
C VAL A 6 8.87 17.76 -2.30
N VAL A 7 9.52 16.75 -1.69
CA VAL A 7 9.81 15.46 -2.35
C VAL A 7 8.53 14.80 -2.86
N LEU A 8 7.47 14.78 -2.05
CA LEU A 8 6.18 14.19 -2.43
C LEU A 8 5.45 15.01 -3.50
N ALA A 9 5.44 16.34 -3.38
CA ALA A 9 4.88 17.20 -4.41
C ALA A 9 5.58 17.01 -5.76
N CYS A 10 6.91 16.89 -5.76
CA CYS A 10 7.69 16.56 -6.95
C CYS A 10 7.34 15.16 -7.49
N GLY A 11 7.20 14.15 -6.63
CA GLY A 11 6.79 12.79 -7.02
C GLY A 11 5.43 12.77 -7.72
N TRP A 12 4.42 13.40 -7.11
CA TRP A 12 3.09 13.56 -7.71
C TRP A 12 3.10 14.41 -8.98
N GLY A 13 3.91 15.47 -9.02
CA GLY A 13 4.08 16.31 -10.21
C GLY A 13 4.69 15.54 -11.38
N VAL A 14 5.74 14.75 -11.13
CA VAL A 14 6.38 13.88 -12.13
C VAL A 14 5.38 12.83 -12.63
N TYR A 15 4.63 12.18 -11.74
CA TYR A 15 3.61 11.22 -12.14
C TYR A 15 2.51 11.88 -12.99
N GLY A 16 1.99 13.04 -12.53
CA GLY A 16 0.93 13.79 -13.22
C GLY A 16 1.36 14.26 -14.62
N LEU A 17 2.58 14.80 -14.75
CA LEU A 17 3.14 15.16 -16.06
C LEU A 17 3.32 13.92 -16.94
N GLY A 18 3.79 12.82 -16.36
CA GLY A 18 3.90 11.54 -17.05
C GLY A 18 2.54 11.01 -17.53
N PHE A 19 1.47 11.21 -16.77
CA PHE A 19 0.12 10.82 -17.16
C PHE A 19 -0.46 11.73 -18.25
N VAL A 20 -0.32 13.06 -18.13
CA VAL A 20 -0.88 14.03 -19.08
C VAL A 20 -0.16 13.96 -20.43
N PHE A 21 1.16 13.90 -20.44
CA PHE A 21 1.97 13.94 -21.67
C PHE A 21 2.46 12.57 -22.13
N GLY A 22 2.21 11.51 -21.36
CA GLY A 22 2.60 10.14 -21.69
C GLY A 22 1.79 9.54 -22.83
N ARG A 23 2.36 8.48 -23.41
CA ARG A 23 1.73 7.64 -24.45
C ARG A 23 1.14 6.39 -23.80
N TYR A 24 0.05 5.89 -24.37
CA TYR A 24 -0.51 4.62 -23.97
C TYR A 24 0.49 3.48 -24.24
N ASP A 25 0.55 2.52 -23.32
CA ASP A 25 1.18 1.23 -23.54
C ASP A 25 0.37 0.38 -24.54
N GLU A 26 0.93 -0.73 -24.99
CA GLU A 26 0.31 -1.62 -25.98
C GLU A 26 -1.09 -2.09 -25.56
N GLY A 27 -1.28 -2.36 -24.26
CA GLY A 27 -2.57 -2.77 -23.68
C GLY A 27 -3.52 -1.62 -23.35
N ARG A 28 -3.11 -0.36 -23.55
CA ARG A 28 -3.83 0.86 -23.12
C ARG A 28 -4.27 0.83 -21.65
N THR A 29 -3.49 0.15 -20.81
CA THR A 29 -3.71 0.03 -19.38
C THR A 29 -2.94 1.09 -18.59
N HIS A 30 -1.88 1.64 -19.18
CA HIS A 30 -1.10 2.74 -18.63
C HIS A 30 -0.84 3.81 -19.68
N ARG A 31 -0.94 5.06 -19.26
CA ARG A 31 -0.49 6.26 -19.97
C ARG A 31 0.75 6.85 -19.30
N SER A 32 0.85 6.75 -17.98
CA SER A 32 2.05 7.13 -17.25
C SER A 32 3.23 6.21 -17.62
N PRO A 33 4.43 6.73 -17.92
CA PRO A 33 5.57 5.87 -18.20
C PRO A 33 6.13 5.24 -16.92
N THR A 34 6.73 4.05 -17.05
CA THR A 34 7.25 3.27 -15.90
C THR A 34 8.23 4.07 -15.04
N TRP A 35 9.14 4.84 -15.63
CA TRP A 35 10.11 5.63 -14.87
C TRP A 35 9.44 6.67 -13.96
N ALA A 36 8.35 7.31 -14.42
CA ALA A 36 7.64 8.32 -13.64
C ALA A 36 6.95 7.69 -12.42
N ARG A 37 6.38 6.49 -12.61
CA ARG A 37 5.85 5.65 -11.53
C ARG A 37 6.95 5.31 -10.51
N MET A 38 8.11 4.84 -10.96
CA MET A 38 9.21 4.48 -10.06
C MET A 38 9.77 5.68 -9.29
N VAL A 39 9.89 6.86 -9.93
CA VAL A 39 10.30 8.10 -9.26
C VAL A 39 9.32 8.48 -8.16
N HIS A 40 8.01 8.38 -8.43
CA HIS A 40 6.99 8.66 -7.42
C HIS A 40 7.08 7.70 -6.23
N SER A 41 7.23 6.40 -6.47
CA SER A 41 7.38 5.41 -5.38
C SER A 41 8.68 5.64 -4.58
N ALA A 42 9.80 5.95 -5.23
CA ALA A 42 11.05 6.31 -4.56
C ALA A 42 10.91 7.57 -3.69
N ALA A 43 10.15 8.57 -4.16
CA ALA A 43 9.87 9.79 -3.39
C ALA A 43 9.14 9.48 -2.05
N LEU A 44 8.24 8.50 -2.04
CA LEU A 44 7.56 8.04 -0.83
C LEU A 44 8.52 7.38 0.16
N VAL A 45 9.45 6.55 -0.30
CA VAL A 45 10.52 5.95 0.53
C VAL A 45 11.36 7.04 1.18
N LEU A 46 11.79 8.04 0.39
CA LEU A 46 12.60 9.15 0.89
C LEU A 46 11.83 10.00 1.90
N ALA A 47 10.54 10.28 1.67
CA ALA A 47 9.71 11.02 2.60
C ALA A 47 9.57 10.27 3.94
N ALA A 48 9.30 8.96 3.89
CA ALA A 48 9.21 8.12 5.08
C ALA A 48 10.53 8.10 5.86
N LEU A 49 11.68 8.01 5.16
CA LEU A 49 13.00 8.06 5.77
C LEU A 49 13.26 9.38 6.48
N VAL A 50 12.99 10.50 5.82
CA VAL A 50 13.24 11.84 6.37
C VAL A 50 12.35 12.09 7.58
N TRP A 51 11.07 11.67 7.57
CA TRP A 51 10.23 11.81 8.76
C TRP A 51 10.65 10.88 9.90
N TRP A 52 11.03 9.64 9.60
CA TRP A 52 11.55 8.74 10.62
C TRP A 52 12.80 9.32 11.29
N ARG A 53 13.82 9.67 10.50
CA ARG A 53 15.12 10.12 11.01
C ARG A 53 15.09 11.55 11.55
N GLY A 54 14.28 12.42 10.96
CA GLY A 54 14.25 13.84 11.28
C GLY A 54 13.20 14.25 12.32
N ARG A 55 12.19 13.42 12.59
CA ARG A 55 11.14 13.74 13.59
C ARG A 55 10.88 12.63 14.61
N ALA A 56 10.94 11.37 14.19
CA ALA A 56 10.51 10.28 15.07
C ALA A 56 11.60 9.78 16.01
N VAL A 57 12.87 9.92 15.66
CA VAL A 57 13.99 9.55 16.54
C VAL A 57 13.88 10.31 17.87
N GLY A 58 13.95 9.57 18.99
CA GLY A 58 13.80 10.12 20.34
C GLY A 58 12.35 10.20 20.84
N THR A 59 11.35 9.91 20.00
CA THR A 59 9.94 9.83 20.41
C THR A 59 9.52 8.39 20.70
N GLY A 60 8.42 8.21 21.46
CA GLY A 60 7.80 6.89 21.67
C GLY A 60 7.29 6.23 20.38
N LEU A 61 7.18 6.97 19.28
CA LEU A 61 6.73 6.47 17.97
C LEU A 61 7.86 6.19 16.99
N ALA A 62 9.13 6.28 17.41
CA ALA A 62 10.28 5.93 16.57
C ALA A 62 10.16 4.53 15.95
N GLY A 63 9.67 3.56 16.74
CA GLY A 63 9.48 2.18 16.30
C GLY A 63 8.37 2.02 15.26
N PHE A 64 7.30 2.81 15.33
CA PHE A 64 6.24 2.86 14.32
C PHE A 64 6.77 3.47 13.01
N ALA A 65 7.44 4.62 13.10
CA ALA A 65 7.99 5.30 11.93
C ALA A 65 9.04 4.46 11.19
N ALA A 66 9.89 3.72 11.92
CA ALA A 66 10.84 2.76 11.34
C ALA A 66 10.14 1.68 10.51
N MET A 67 9.06 1.10 11.05
CA MET A 67 8.30 0.05 10.38
C MET A 67 7.57 0.58 9.14
N VAL A 68 7.05 1.81 9.19
CA VAL A 68 6.47 2.48 8.00
C VAL A 68 7.54 2.72 6.93
N PHE A 69 8.74 3.18 7.30
CA PHE A 69 9.83 3.34 6.36
C PHE A 69 10.22 2.01 5.69
N TRP A 70 10.43 0.95 6.47
CA TRP A 70 10.80 -0.35 5.91
C TRP A 70 9.66 -0.96 5.09
N GLY A 71 8.40 -0.79 5.51
CA GLY A 71 7.25 -1.18 4.71
C GLY A 71 7.22 -0.46 3.35
N MET A 72 7.47 0.85 3.34
CA MET A 72 7.54 1.63 2.10
C MET A 72 8.73 1.20 1.22
N PHE A 73 9.88 0.89 1.82
CA PHE A 73 11.05 0.37 1.10
C PHE A 73 10.72 -0.97 0.41
N PHE A 74 10.12 -1.93 1.12
CA PHE A 74 9.72 -3.21 0.52
C PHE A 74 8.59 -3.06 -0.50
N SER A 75 7.71 -2.06 -0.33
CA SER A 75 6.71 -1.70 -1.32
C SER A 75 7.35 -1.20 -2.62
N PHE A 76 8.39 -0.36 -2.52
CA PHE A 76 9.16 0.08 -3.69
C PHE A 76 9.90 -1.09 -4.37
N VAL A 77 10.44 -2.05 -3.60
CA VAL A 77 10.98 -3.29 -4.18
C VAL A 77 9.87 -4.05 -4.93
N GLY A 78 8.68 -4.18 -4.33
CA GLY A 78 7.49 -4.74 -4.98
C GLY A 78 7.14 -4.04 -6.29
N ASP A 79 7.18 -2.71 -6.31
CA ASP A 79 6.94 -1.90 -7.51
C ASP A 79 7.93 -2.19 -8.63
N LEU A 80 9.23 -2.29 -8.31
CA LEU A 80 10.28 -2.61 -9.29
C LEU A 80 10.06 -4.00 -9.92
N LEU A 81 9.65 -4.98 -9.11
CA LEU A 81 9.36 -6.35 -9.54
C LEU A 81 8.08 -6.41 -10.38
N MET A 82 7.00 -5.77 -9.92
CA MET A 82 5.72 -5.71 -10.63
C MET A 82 5.83 -4.96 -11.97
N ALA A 83 6.62 -3.90 -12.02
CA ALA A 83 6.89 -3.14 -13.24
C ALA A 83 7.88 -3.82 -14.18
N ARG A 84 8.41 -5.01 -13.83
CA ARG A 84 9.41 -5.77 -14.59
C ARG A 84 10.68 -4.97 -14.88
N VAL A 85 11.05 -4.05 -14.00
CA VAL A 85 12.36 -3.37 -14.07
C VAL A 85 13.48 -4.39 -13.91
N VAL A 86 13.25 -5.38 -13.04
CA VAL A 86 14.02 -6.62 -12.99
C VAL A 86 13.20 -7.71 -13.69
N PRO A 87 13.66 -8.26 -14.83
CA PRO A 87 12.91 -9.25 -15.59
C PRO A 87 12.94 -10.61 -14.87
N LEU A 88 11.86 -10.96 -14.18
CA LEU A 88 11.68 -12.26 -13.53
C LEU A 88 10.53 -13.05 -14.18
N PRO A 89 10.67 -14.38 -14.32
CA PRO A 89 9.55 -15.23 -14.71
C PRO A 89 8.46 -15.16 -13.62
N ARG A 90 7.19 -15.21 -14.03
CA ARG A 90 6.04 -15.12 -13.11
C ARG A 90 6.15 -13.93 -12.15
N TYR A 91 6.54 -12.77 -12.68
CA TYR A 91 6.76 -11.50 -11.97
C TYR A 91 5.70 -11.10 -10.92
N PRO A 92 4.40 -11.51 -10.98
CA PRO A 92 3.46 -11.15 -9.92
C PRO A 92 3.80 -11.81 -8.57
N ILE A 93 4.36 -13.02 -8.57
CA ILE A 93 4.66 -13.75 -7.33
C ILE A 93 5.73 -13.05 -6.49
N PRO A 94 6.95 -12.76 -7.00
CA PRO A 94 7.96 -12.07 -6.20
C PRO A 94 7.52 -10.65 -5.81
N GLY A 95 6.73 -9.96 -6.64
CA GLY A 95 6.11 -8.68 -6.30
C GLY A 95 5.17 -8.80 -5.10
N MET A 96 4.23 -9.75 -5.14
CA MET A 96 3.30 -10.04 -4.03
C MET A 96 4.02 -10.43 -2.74
N VAL A 97 5.15 -11.16 -2.83
CA VAL A 97 5.96 -11.50 -1.65
C VAL A 97 6.58 -10.23 -1.04
N ALA A 98 7.16 -9.36 -1.84
CA ALA A 98 7.73 -8.10 -1.37
C ALA A 98 6.67 -7.20 -0.72
N PHE A 99 5.49 -7.06 -1.34
CA PHE A 99 4.37 -6.35 -0.73
C PHE A 99 3.85 -7.06 0.54
N GLY A 100 3.82 -8.38 0.57
CA GLY A 100 3.45 -9.14 1.77
C GLY A 100 4.37 -8.81 2.95
N VAL A 101 5.68 -8.74 2.72
CA VAL A 101 6.64 -8.29 3.74
C VAL A 101 6.34 -6.85 4.18
N ALA A 102 6.05 -5.95 3.24
CA ALA A 102 5.68 -4.57 3.55
C ALA A 102 4.44 -4.48 4.46
N HIS A 103 3.39 -5.25 4.18
CA HIS A 103 2.15 -5.27 4.96
C HIS A 103 2.35 -5.81 6.37
N VAL A 104 3.18 -6.84 6.54
CA VAL A 104 3.58 -7.32 7.87
C VAL A 104 4.27 -6.21 8.65
N LEU A 105 5.22 -5.50 8.02
CA LEU A 105 5.90 -4.37 8.66
C LEU A 105 4.92 -3.26 9.04
N TYR A 106 3.97 -2.91 8.18
CA TYR A 106 2.93 -1.94 8.50
C TYR A 106 2.09 -2.36 9.71
N ILE A 107 1.60 -3.61 9.73
CA ILE A 107 0.85 -4.16 10.87
C ILE A 107 1.66 -4.07 12.17
N LEU A 108 2.93 -4.50 12.14
CA LEU A 108 3.83 -4.41 13.29
C LEU A 108 4.03 -2.96 13.74
N GLY A 109 4.13 -2.02 12.79
CA GLY A 109 4.15 -0.59 13.07
C GLY A 109 2.88 -0.13 13.79
N TYR A 110 1.71 -0.56 13.33
CA TYR A 110 0.42 -0.16 13.89
C TYR A 110 0.23 -0.70 15.30
N VAL A 111 0.62 -1.96 15.55
CA VAL A 111 0.63 -2.54 16.89
C VAL A 111 1.57 -1.77 17.81
N ARG A 112 2.79 -1.43 17.35
CA ARG A 112 3.75 -0.63 18.13
C ARG A 112 3.21 0.76 18.45
N ALA A 113 2.57 1.43 17.49
CA ALA A 113 1.93 2.72 17.73
C ALA A 113 0.79 2.59 18.75
N GLY A 114 -0.02 1.54 18.64
CA GLY A 114 -1.09 1.23 19.59
C GLY A 114 -0.57 1.07 21.00
N THR A 115 0.47 0.24 21.20
CA THR A 115 1.10 0.05 22.50
C THR A 115 1.72 1.33 23.05
N ALA A 116 2.48 2.07 22.23
CA ALA A 116 3.15 3.30 22.66
C ALA A 116 2.17 4.41 23.08
N LEU A 117 0.95 4.41 22.54
CA LEU A 117 -0.07 5.42 22.80
C LEU A 117 -1.20 4.93 23.72
N GLY A 118 -1.13 3.69 24.23
CA GLY A 118 -2.18 3.09 25.07
C GLY A 118 -3.48 2.78 24.33
N LEU A 119 -3.46 2.63 22.99
CA LEU A 119 -4.63 2.32 22.14
C LEU A 119 -4.88 0.81 22.03
N GLY A 120 -4.98 0.15 23.19
CA GLY A 120 -5.04 -1.30 23.33
C GLY A 120 -6.45 -1.89 23.46
N SER A 121 -7.51 -1.16 23.10
CA SER A 121 -8.88 -1.68 23.24
C SER A 121 -9.10 -2.95 22.40
N GLY A 122 -9.21 -4.10 23.06
CA GLY A 122 -9.39 -5.39 22.39
C GLY A 122 -10.64 -5.43 21.51
N LEU A 123 -11.71 -4.73 21.91
CA LEU A 123 -12.93 -4.61 21.10
C LEU A 123 -12.68 -3.84 19.79
N ALA A 124 -11.98 -2.71 19.86
CA ALA A 124 -11.67 -1.91 18.66
C ALA A 124 -10.78 -2.69 17.68
N TRP A 125 -9.75 -3.37 18.20
CA TRP A 125 -8.87 -4.23 17.40
C TRP A 125 -9.62 -5.43 16.81
N GLY A 126 -10.43 -6.11 17.61
CA GLY A 126 -11.22 -7.26 17.18
C GLY A 126 -12.23 -6.91 16.08
N ILE A 127 -13.00 -5.83 16.26
CA ILE A 127 -13.94 -5.35 15.24
C ILE A 127 -13.19 -4.86 14.00
N GLY A 128 -12.16 -4.02 14.15
CA GLY A 128 -11.43 -3.45 13.04
C GLY A 128 -10.81 -4.54 12.15
N VAL A 129 -10.05 -5.45 12.76
CA VAL A 129 -9.44 -6.59 12.04
C VAL A 129 -10.51 -7.52 11.49
N GLY A 130 -11.54 -7.86 12.27
CA GLY A 130 -12.63 -8.73 11.81
C GLY A 130 -13.35 -8.20 10.56
N VAL A 131 -13.69 -6.90 10.55
CA VAL A 131 -14.30 -6.23 9.39
C VAL A 131 -13.33 -6.20 8.21
N GLY A 132 -12.04 -5.90 8.45
CA GLY A 132 -11.02 -5.90 7.40
C GLY A 132 -10.83 -7.27 6.75
N LEU A 133 -10.79 -8.35 7.55
CA LEU A 133 -10.71 -9.72 7.05
C LEU A 133 -11.96 -10.12 6.27
N LEU A 134 -13.16 -9.78 6.77
CA LEU A 134 -14.41 -10.04 6.06
C LEU A 134 -14.43 -9.33 4.70
N LEU A 135 -14.04 -8.04 4.68
CA LEU A 135 -13.94 -7.27 3.45
C LEU A 135 -12.96 -7.91 2.46
N ALA A 136 -11.79 -8.36 2.93
CA ALA A 136 -10.82 -9.07 2.09
C ALA A 136 -11.39 -10.37 1.49
N VAL A 137 -12.11 -11.17 2.27
CA VAL A 137 -12.77 -12.38 1.78
C VAL A 137 -13.82 -12.04 0.73
N VAL A 138 -14.65 -11.03 0.97
CA VAL A 138 -15.69 -10.58 0.03
C VAL A 138 -15.07 -10.10 -1.28
N LEU A 139 -14.04 -9.24 -1.21
CA LEU A 139 -13.33 -8.74 -2.39
C LEU A 139 -12.64 -9.87 -3.16
N TRP A 140 -11.98 -10.79 -2.46
CA TRP A 140 -11.35 -11.95 -3.08
C TRP A 140 -12.39 -12.81 -3.79
N TRP A 141 -13.49 -13.14 -3.12
CA TRP A 141 -14.54 -13.99 -3.68
C TRP A 141 -15.22 -13.35 -4.90
N ALA A 142 -15.52 -12.05 -4.84
CA ALA A 142 -16.23 -11.35 -5.90
C ALA A 142 -15.33 -10.99 -7.10
N LEU A 143 -14.08 -10.60 -6.85
CA LEU A 143 -13.23 -9.96 -7.86
C LEU A 143 -12.02 -10.79 -8.29
N ILE A 144 -11.49 -11.68 -7.43
CA ILE A 144 -10.20 -12.34 -7.66
C ILE A 144 -10.36 -13.85 -7.93
N ARG A 145 -11.26 -14.51 -7.18
CA ARG A 145 -11.45 -15.95 -7.25
C ARG A 145 -11.84 -16.37 -8.66
N THR A 146 -11.05 -17.28 -9.22
CA THR A 146 -11.26 -17.88 -10.53
C THR A 146 -11.31 -19.39 -10.36
N PRO A 147 -12.44 -20.07 -10.64
CA PRO A 147 -12.59 -21.51 -10.40
C PRO A 147 -11.56 -22.38 -11.12
N ASP A 148 -11.14 -21.95 -12.31
CA ASP A 148 -10.22 -22.70 -13.18
C ASP A 148 -8.74 -22.32 -12.97
N ALA A 149 -8.45 -21.41 -12.03
CA ALA A 149 -7.08 -21.01 -11.73
C ALA A 149 -6.35 -22.07 -10.87
N ASP A 150 -5.02 -22.09 -10.98
CA ASP A 150 -4.15 -22.92 -10.12
C ASP A 150 -4.52 -22.71 -8.64
N PRO A 151 -4.86 -23.79 -7.89
CA PRO A 151 -5.27 -23.68 -6.49
C PRO A 151 -4.23 -22.98 -5.60
N ILE A 152 -2.94 -23.17 -5.85
CA ILE A 152 -1.85 -22.54 -5.09
C ILE A 152 -1.90 -21.02 -5.28
N LEU A 153 -2.11 -20.57 -6.52
CA LEU A 153 -2.23 -19.15 -6.82
C LEU A 153 -3.55 -18.57 -6.28
N GLY A 154 -4.65 -19.32 -6.37
CA GLY A 154 -5.96 -18.90 -5.85
C GLY A 154 -5.95 -18.70 -4.32
N TYR A 155 -5.45 -19.69 -3.57
CA TYR A 155 -5.32 -19.58 -2.10
C TYR A 155 -4.18 -18.66 -1.67
N GLY A 156 -3.10 -18.56 -2.45
CA GLY A 156 -2.04 -17.57 -2.24
C GLY A 156 -2.58 -16.15 -2.31
N ALA A 157 -3.45 -15.86 -3.29
CA ALA A 157 -4.13 -14.57 -3.39
C ALA A 157 -5.09 -14.32 -2.23
N LEU A 158 -5.78 -15.35 -1.71
CA LEU A 158 -6.60 -15.22 -0.51
C LEU A 158 -5.76 -14.87 0.72
N GLY A 159 -4.65 -15.60 0.95
CA GLY A 159 -3.74 -15.32 2.06
C GLY A 159 -3.18 -13.90 2.00
N TYR A 160 -2.79 -13.45 0.81
CA TYR A 160 -2.37 -12.07 0.58
C TYR A 160 -3.51 -11.07 0.85
N ALA A 161 -4.72 -11.30 0.33
CA ALA A 161 -5.88 -10.43 0.57
C ALA A 161 -6.21 -10.32 2.07
N LEU A 162 -6.17 -11.43 2.81
CA LEU A 162 -6.39 -11.43 4.26
C LEU A 162 -5.33 -10.61 5.01
N LEU A 163 -4.07 -10.66 4.58
CA LEU A 163 -3.01 -9.83 5.15
C LEU A 163 -3.30 -8.33 4.95
N LEU A 164 -3.72 -7.91 3.75
CA LEU A 164 -4.10 -6.51 3.49
C LEU A 164 -5.36 -6.12 4.25
N GLY A 165 -6.37 -6.99 4.30
CA GLY A 165 -7.58 -6.79 5.08
C GLY A 165 -7.27 -6.59 6.55
N GLY A 166 -6.38 -7.42 7.12
CA GLY A 166 -5.88 -7.27 8.48
C GLY A 166 -5.13 -5.95 8.70
N MET A 167 -4.29 -5.53 7.75
CA MET A 167 -3.62 -4.23 7.79
C MET A 167 -4.61 -3.06 7.80
N ALA A 168 -5.58 -3.04 6.90
CA ALA A 168 -6.61 -2.00 6.83
C ALA A 168 -7.50 -1.99 8.09
N GLY A 169 -7.84 -3.17 8.61
CA GLY A 169 -8.57 -3.33 9.85
C GLY A 169 -7.79 -2.81 11.07
N ALA A 170 -6.50 -3.11 11.16
CA ALA A 170 -5.60 -2.61 12.21
C ALA A 170 -5.47 -1.07 12.16
N ALA A 171 -5.30 -0.49 10.96
CA ALA A 171 -5.28 0.96 10.79
C ALA A 171 -6.60 1.61 11.23
N THR A 172 -7.73 0.97 10.89
CA THR A 172 -9.07 1.42 11.30
C THR A 172 -9.24 1.34 12.82
N ALA A 173 -8.76 0.28 13.46
CA ALA A 173 -8.77 0.14 14.92
C ALA A 173 -7.99 1.25 15.63
N LEU A 174 -6.87 1.70 15.07
CA LEU A 174 -6.16 2.88 15.57
C LEU A 174 -6.96 4.17 15.34
N ALA A 175 -7.55 4.34 14.17
CA ALA A 175 -8.30 5.54 13.80
C ALA A 175 -9.54 5.78 14.69
N VAL A 176 -10.28 4.72 15.02
CA VAL A 176 -11.47 4.83 15.89
C VAL A 176 -11.10 5.17 17.33
N GLN A 177 -9.93 4.73 17.81
CA GLN A 177 -9.44 5.06 19.15
C GLN A 177 -8.76 6.44 19.18
N ARG A 178 -8.14 6.85 18.08
CA ARG A 178 -7.47 8.15 17.95
C ARG A 178 -7.61 8.71 16.52
N PRO A 179 -8.45 9.74 16.31
CA PRO A 179 -8.78 10.26 14.98
C PRO A 179 -7.60 10.74 14.13
N ARG A 180 -6.44 11.03 14.73
CA ARG A 180 -5.20 11.37 13.99
C ARG A 180 -4.72 10.23 13.07
N PHE A 181 -5.14 8.99 13.32
CA PHE A 181 -4.87 7.85 12.44
C PHE A 181 -5.94 7.66 11.34
N ALA A 182 -6.93 8.55 11.19
CA ALA A 182 -7.93 8.43 10.12
C ALA A 182 -7.29 8.41 8.73
N ILE A 183 -6.27 9.25 8.50
CA ILE A 183 -5.55 9.27 7.23
C ILE A 183 -4.83 7.94 6.95
N LEU A 184 -4.30 7.27 7.99
CA LEU A 184 -3.70 5.95 7.90
C LEU A 184 -4.74 4.90 7.44
N ALA A 185 -5.93 4.92 8.04
CA ALA A 185 -7.00 3.99 7.72
C ALA A 185 -7.51 4.17 6.29
N VAL A 186 -7.70 5.42 5.85
CA VAL A 186 -8.05 5.72 4.44
C VAL A 186 -6.95 5.23 3.51
N GLY A 187 -5.68 5.46 3.86
CA GLY A 187 -4.54 5.00 3.07
C GLY A 187 -4.51 3.48 2.89
N ALA A 188 -4.70 2.74 3.99
CA ALA A 188 -4.74 1.29 3.98
C ALA A 188 -5.93 0.72 3.19
N LEU A 189 -7.11 1.36 3.27
CA LEU A 189 -8.28 0.98 2.48
C LEU A 189 -8.08 1.22 0.98
N LEU A 190 -7.51 2.36 0.59
CA LEU A 190 -7.18 2.63 -0.82
C LEU A 190 -6.21 1.60 -1.38
N PHE A 191 -5.22 1.18 -0.57
CA PHE A 191 -4.32 0.10 -0.96
C PHE A 191 -5.08 -1.21 -1.16
N LEU A 192 -5.92 -1.63 -0.20
CA LEU A 192 -6.74 -2.85 -0.35
C LEU A 192 -7.61 -2.82 -1.62
N ILE A 193 -8.23 -1.68 -1.94
CA ILE A 193 -9.06 -1.52 -3.14
C ILE A 193 -8.19 -1.61 -4.40
N SER A 194 -7.03 -0.94 -4.42
CA SER A 194 -6.07 -1.02 -5.53
C SER A 194 -5.69 -2.47 -5.82
N ASP A 195 -5.33 -3.23 -4.79
CA ASP A 195 -4.88 -4.62 -4.95
C ASP A 195 -6.03 -5.56 -5.32
N ALA A 196 -7.27 -5.26 -4.91
CA ALA A 196 -8.43 -6.00 -5.39
C ALA A 196 -8.67 -5.81 -6.90
N ILE A 197 -8.49 -4.58 -7.41
CA ILE A 197 -8.57 -4.30 -8.85
C ILE A 197 -7.40 -4.96 -9.60
N LEU A 198 -6.18 -4.88 -9.06
CA LEU A 198 -5.00 -5.53 -9.63
C LEU A 198 -5.17 -7.06 -9.66
N GLY A 199 -5.70 -7.64 -8.58
CA GLY A 199 -6.02 -9.06 -8.51
C GLY A 199 -7.05 -9.47 -9.57
N ASN A 200 -8.14 -8.71 -9.73
CA ASN A 200 -9.11 -8.95 -10.78
C ASN A 200 -8.46 -8.99 -12.18
N ARG A 201 -7.58 -8.01 -12.46
CA ARG A 201 -6.82 -7.96 -13.71
C ARG A 201 -5.92 -9.19 -13.89
N LEU A 202 -5.11 -9.52 -12.88
CA LEU A 202 -4.11 -10.59 -12.98
C LEU A 202 -4.71 -11.99 -13.04
N PHE A 203 -5.81 -12.23 -12.32
CA PHE A 203 -6.41 -13.57 -12.18
C PHE A 203 -7.58 -13.81 -13.14
N ARG A 204 -8.33 -12.75 -13.50
CA ARG A 204 -9.50 -12.86 -14.40
C ARG A 204 -9.27 -12.23 -15.77
N HIS A 205 -8.08 -11.71 -16.03
CA HIS A 205 -7.74 -11.03 -17.29
C HIS A 205 -8.69 -9.88 -17.64
N ASN A 206 -9.24 -9.22 -16.62
CA ASN A 206 -10.17 -8.12 -16.79
C ASN A 206 -9.42 -6.81 -17.04
N ASP A 207 -8.90 -6.67 -18.26
CA ASP A 207 -8.21 -5.47 -18.73
C ASP A 207 -9.22 -4.48 -19.34
N TRP A 208 -9.33 -3.30 -18.72
CA TRP A 208 -10.11 -2.17 -19.24
C TRP A 208 -9.24 -0.92 -19.34
N PHE A 209 -9.71 0.05 -20.13
CA PHE A 209 -8.95 1.25 -20.46
C PHE A 209 -8.45 1.99 -19.20
N LEU A 210 -7.13 2.19 -19.08
CA LEU A 210 -6.48 2.84 -17.94
C LEU A 210 -6.56 2.08 -16.59
N VAL A 211 -6.94 0.80 -16.56
CA VAL A 211 -6.99 0.01 -15.31
C VAL A 211 -5.67 0.08 -14.53
N GLY A 212 -4.54 0.06 -15.23
CA GLY A 212 -3.22 0.13 -14.63
C GLY A 212 -2.92 1.47 -13.97
N ASP A 213 -3.34 2.59 -14.57
CA ASP A 213 -3.22 3.91 -13.93
C ASP A 213 -4.19 4.07 -12.77
N VAL A 214 -5.40 3.51 -12.83
CA VAL A 214 -6.35 3.55 -11.70
C VAL A 214 -5.80 2.77 -10.51
N VAL A 215 -5.29 1.56 -10.73
CA VAL A 215 -4.56 0.78 -9.72
C VAL A 215 -3.42 1.63 -9.14
N TRP A 216 -2.57 2.20 -10.01
CA TRP A 216 -1.42 2.98 -9.57
C TRP A 216 -1.80 4.21 -8.74
N VAL A 217 -2.82 4.97 -9.13
CA VAL A 217 -3.29 6.15 -8.39
C VAL A 217 -3.84 5.76 -7.03
N LEU A 218 -4.70 4.74 -6.96
CA LEU A 218 -5.25 4.27 -5.68
C LEU A 218 -4.15 3.77 -4.75
N TYR A 219 -3.22 2.97 -5.28
CA TYR A 219 -2.05 2.47 -4.57
C TYR A 219 -1.17 3.60 -4.03
N THR A 220 -0.72 4.51 -4.91
CA THR A 220 0.22 5.56 -4.51
C THR A 220 -0.42 6.63 -3.65
N ALA A 221 -1.72 6.91 -3.83
CA ALA A 221 -2.49 7.70 -2.88
C ALA A 221 -2.55 7.00 -1.51
N GLY A 222 -2.85 5.69 -1.49
CA GLY A 222 -2.86 4.88 -0.28
C GLY A 222 -1.54 4.95 0.49
N GLN A 223 -0.43 4.69 -0.19
CA GLN A 223 0.92 4.78 0.36
C GLN A 223 1.27 6.20 0.82
N SER A 224 0.90 7.22 0.04
CA SER A 224 1.09 8.63 0.43
C SER A 224 0.41 8.91 1.76
N LEU A 225 -0.84 8.47 1.95
CA LEU A 225 -1.59 8.69 3.19
C LEU A 225 -1.01 7.91 4.38
N ILE A 226 -0.52 6.68 4.16
CA ILE A 226 0.22 5.91 5.18
C ILE A 226 1.47 6.69 5.63
N VAL A 227 2.27 7.16 4.67
CA VAL A 227 3.50 7.91 4.94
C VAL A 227 3.18 9.28 5.58
N PHE A 228 2.12 9.97 5.14
CA PHE A 228 1.64 11.25 5.70
C PHE A 228 1.09 11.14 7.12
N THR A 229 0.80 9.93 7.61
CA THR A 229 0.43 9.74 9.01
C THR A 229 1.59 10.13 9.93
N LEU A 230 2.84 9.91 9.52
CA LEU A 230 4.03 10.16 10.33
C LEU A 230 4.08 11.58 10.90
N PRO A 231 4.05 12.67 10.09
CA PRO A 231 4.10 14.03 10.63
C PRO A 231 2.87 14.45 11.45
N MET A 232 1.79 13.67 11.47
CA MET A 232 0.56 13.97 12.22
C MET A 232 0.55 13.35 13.63
N VAL A 233 1.28 12.24 13.82
CA VAL A 233 1.23 11.46 15.06
C VAL A 233 2.56 11.47 15.81
N VAL A 234 3.68 11.63 15.11
CA VAL A 234 5.03 11.76 15.66
C VAL A 234 5.31 13.21 16.02
#